data_AF-A0A2V5KW63-F1
#
_entry.id   AF-A0A2V5KW63-F1
#
_cell.length_a   1.000
_cell.length_b   1.000
_cell.length_c   1.000
_cell.angle_alpha   90.00
_cell.angle_beta   90.00
_cell.angle_gamma   90.00
#
_symmetry.space_group_name_H-M   'P 1'
#
loop_
_entity.id
_entity.type
_entity.pdbx_description
1 polymer ?
#
loop_
_entity_poly.entity_id
_entity_poly.type
_entity_poly.pdbx_seq_one_letter_code
_entity_poly.pdbx_strand_id
1 'polypeptide(L)'
;MTISRNVRLWAAAATIGALLAGCETSKHAVEPPPAKPIDSALLPGTATPEQSLLSQPPALAPDSNNSAQTVTPPDAKPPAKEAHPVPPDKKVETASDSKPPASKPGTSEIESYNAKKPALMGIRLTDTRSGVTQKFGEPVSEYVMEDERDPISVVEYEGFAVGFNAGKTVEFIEITSKDVNPGLNGLRLGQKVKDAETALGKPDTNTNFALHYKAGGTILKLDVDPKTETIQSIKLFADAK
;
A
#
# COMPACT_ATOMS: atom_id res chain seq x y z
N MET A 1 6.55 38.67 -30.67
CA MET A 1 8.00 38.89 -30.55
C MET A 1 8.54 37.77 -29.68
N THR A 2 9.31 36.90 -30.32
CA THR A 2 10.27 35.88 -29.81
C THR A 2 9.81 34.74 -28.87
N ILE A 3 9.82 33.54 -29.47
CA ILE A 3 9.76 32.19 -28.90
C ILE A 3 11.15 31.79 -28.38
N SER A 4 11.24 31.00 -27.30
CA SER A 4 12.46 30.26 -26.97
C SER A 4 12.15 28.85 -26.48
N ARG A 5 12.40 27.88 -27.37
CA ARG A 5 12.44 26.44 -27.11
C ARG A 5 13.86 26.07 -26.69
N ASN A 6 14.03 25.41 -25.54
CA ASN A 6 15.30 24.78 -25.18
C ASN A 6 15.21 23.28 -25.39
N VAL A 7 15.59 22.85 -26.60
CA VAL A 7 15.86 21.46 -26.94
C VAL A 7 17.34 21.21 -26.61
N ARG A 8 17.63 20.29 -25.68
CA ARG A 8 18.99 19.75 -25.51
C ARG A 8 19.02 18.33 -26.05
N LEU A 9 19.41 18.20 -27.32
CA LEU A 9 19.92 16.96 -27.89
C LEU A 9 21.26 16.66 -27.20
N TRP A 10 21.39 15.48 -26.61
CA TRP A 10 22.69 14.83 -26.43
C TRP A 10 22.67 13.55 -27.26
N ALA A 11 23.42 13.58 -28.35
CA ALA A 11 23.84 12.41 -29.10
C ALA A 11 25.27 12.07 -28.65
N ALA A 12 25.50 10.85 -28.22
CA ALA A 12 26.82 10.23 -28.25
C ALA A 12 26.67 8.72 -28.44
N ALA A 13 27.50 8.22 -29.35
CA ALA A 13 27.35 6.96 -30.05
C ALA A 13 28.06 5.78 -29.37
N ALA A 14 27.52 4.60 -29.67
CA ALA A 14 28.12 3.28 -29.83
C ALA A 14 29.45 2.93 -29.12
N THR A 15 29.42 1.81 -28.39
CA THR A 15 30.46 0.77 -28.51
C THR A 15 29.83 -0.62 -28.52
N ILE A 16 30.26 -1.40 -29.51
CA ILE A 16 29.93 -2.79 -29.78
C ILE A 16 30.75 -3.68 -28.83
N GLY A 17 30.08 -4.59 -28.12
CA GLY A 17 30.71 -5.63 -27.29
C GLY A 17 30.17 -7.00 -27.66
N ALA A 18 31.06 -7.89 -28.08
CA ALA A 18 30.77 -9.16 -28.73
C ALA A 18 30.29 -10.28 -27.80
N LEU A 19 29.46 -11.14 -28.40
CA LEU A 19 29.13 -12.55 -28.13
C LEU A 19 30.02 -13.30 -27.12
N LEU A 20 29.37 -13.95 -26.14
CA LEU A 20 29.63 -15.35 -25.80
C LEU A 20 28.29 -16.06 -25.53
N ALA A 21 28.01 -17.07 -26.33
CA ALA A 21 26.90 -17.99 -26.17
C ALA A 21 27.23 -19.00 -25.07
N GLY A 22 26.39 -19.10 -24.05
CA GLY A 22 26.42 -20.15 -23.04
C GLY A 22 25.15 -20.99 -23.10
N CYS A 23 25.18 -22.07 -23.89
CA CYS A 23 24.18 -23.14 -23.81
C CYS A 23 24.67 -24.16 -22.77
N GLU A 24 24.10 -24.16 -21.57
CA GLU A 24 24.22 -25.30 -20.66
C GLU A 24 22.85 -25.98 -20.56
N THR A 25 22.73 -27.09 -21.28
CA THR A 25 21.60 -28.02 -21.22
C THR A 25 21.95 -29.12 -20.23
N SER A 26 21.56 -28.97 -18.98
CA SER A 26 21.59 -30.08 -18.02
C SER A 26 20.25 -30.81 -18.08
N LYS A 27 20.20 -31.84 -18.93
CA LYS A 27 19.17 -32.89 -18.85
C LYS A 27 19.46 -33.74 -17.62
N HIS A 28 18.69 -33.55 -16.55
CA HIS A 28 18.58 -34.56 -15.50
C HIS A 28 17.29 -35.35 -15.76
N ALA A 29 17.46 -36.46 -16.49
CA ALA A 29 16.46 -37.51 -16.55
C ALA A 29 16.59 -38.33 -15.27
N VAL A 30 15.74 -38.05 -14.28
CA VAL A 30 15.48 -38.98 -13.20
C VAL A 30 14.26 -39.79 -13.61
N GLU A 31 14.55 -41.05 -13.91
CA GLU A 31 13.61 -42.14 -14.16
C GLU A 31 12.77 -42.42 -12.90
N PRO A 32 11.43 -42.29 -12.93
CA PRO A 32 10.59 -42.83 -11.88
C PRO A 32 10.34 -44.34 -12.10
N PRO A 33 10.38 -45.17 -11.04
CA PRO A 33 10.10 -46.60 -11.16
C PRO A 33 8.62 -46.88 -11.53
N PRO A 34 8.33 -48.01 -12.19
CA PRO A 34 6.97 -48.36 -12.56
C PRO A 34 6.15 -48.78 -11.34
N ALA A 35 5.20 -47.94 -10.92
CA ALA A 35 4.17 -48.32 -9.96
C ALA A 35 2.98 -48.96 -10.69
N LYS A 36 2.66 -50.18 -10.25
CA LYS A 36 1.64 -51.09 -10.77
C LYS A 36 0.22 -50.53 -10.66
N PRO A 37 -0.72 -50.95 -11.54
CA PRO A 37 -2.14 -50.67 -11.36
C PRO A 37 -2.70 -51.60 -10.28
N ILE A 38 -3.32 -51.04 -9.24
CA ILE A 38 -4.18 -51.78 -8.32
C ILE A 38 -5.57 -51.18 -8.41
N ASP A 39 -6.40 -51.84 -9.21
CA ASP A 39 -7.85 -51.86 -9.07
C ASP A 39 -8.19 -52.43 -7.69
N SER A 40 -8.97 -51.70 -6.87
CA SER A 40 -9.80 -52.26 -5.80
C SER A 40 -10.78 -51.23 -5.24
N ALA A 41 -12.01 -51.32 -5.75
CA ALA A 41 -13.27 -51.38 -5.02
C ALA A 41 -13.38 -50.84 -3.58
N LEU A 42 -14.35 -49.93 -3.40
CA LEU A 42 -15.45 -49.95 -2.41
C LEU A 42 -15.21 -50.69 -1.07
N LEU A 43 -15.35 -49.98 0.05
CA LEU A 43 -16.51 -50.06 0.98
C LEU A 43 -16.33 -49.16 2.23
N PRO A 44 -17.42 -48.81 2.94
CA PRO A 44 -17.49 -47.77 3.97
C PRO A 44 -17.16 -48.31 5.37
N GLY A 45 -16.52 -47.49 6.21
CA GLY A 45 -16.13 -47.88 7.56
C GLY A 45 -16.25 -46.74 8.57
N THR A 46 -17.37 -46.78 9.30
CA THR A 46 -17.50 -46.55 10.76
C THR A 46 -16.96 -45.27 11.41
N ALA A 47 -17.93 -44.53 11.94
CA ALA A 47 -17.80 -43.47 12.93
C ALA A 47 -16.97 -43.87 14.16
N THR A 48 -16.25 -42.89 14.71
CA THR A 48 -15.79 -42.89 16.10
C THR A 48 -16.02 -41.47 16.63
N PRO A 49 -16.91 -41.27 17.62
CA PRO A 49 -17.00 -40.02 18.38
C PRO A 49 -16.05 -40.07 19.59
N GLU A 50 -15.89 -38.91 20.25
CA GLU A 50 -15.22 -38.71 21.55
C GLU A 50 -13.66 -38.70 21.48
N GLN A 51 -12.92 -37.75 22.06
CA GLN A 51 -13.16 -37.02 23.30
C GLN A 51 -12.65 -35.58 23.29
N SER A 52 -13.47 -34.76 23.93
CA SER A 52 -13.18 -33.43 24.46
C SER A 52 -12.14 -33.53 25.58
N LEU A 53 -11.05 -32.78 25.50
CA LEU A 53 -10.29 -32.36 26.68
C LEU A 53 -10.01 -30.87 26.60
N LEU A 54 -10.85 -30.14 27.34
CA LEU A 54 -10.58 -28.79 27.82
C LEU A 54 -9.19 -28.73 28.44
N SER A 55 -8.38 -27.77 28.02
CA SER A 55 -7.30 -27.21 28.84
C SER A 55 -7.56 -25.73 28.99
N GLN A 56 -8.11 -25.37 30.14
CA GLN A 56 -8.28 -23.98 30.58
C GLN A 56 -6.91 -23.34 30.84
N PRO A 57 -6.72 -22.06 30.48
CA PRO A 57 -5.58 -21.28 30.93
C PRO A 57 -5.72 -20.86 32.40
N PRO A 58 -4.62 -20.76 33.18
CA PRO A 58 -4.66 -20.23 34.54
C PRO A 58 -4.98 -18.73 34.53
N ALA A 59 -5.99 -18.36 35.32
CA ALA A 59 -6.30 -16.99 35.67
C ALA A 59 -5.20 -16.39 36.56
N LEU A 60 -4.57 -15.30 36.11
CA LEU A 60 -3.80 -14.39 36.95
C LEU A 60 -4.61 -13.09 37.11
N ALA A 61 -4.70 -12.68 38.36
CA ALA A 61 -5.58 -11.66 38.90
C ALA A 61 -5.32 -10.24 38.36
N PRO A 62 -6.35 -9.36 38.35
CA PRO A 62 -6.15 -7.93 38.17
C PRO A 62 -5.74 -7.28 39.50
N ASP A 63 -4.52 -6.78 39.57
CA ASP A 63 -4.12 -5.84 40.61
C ASP A 63 -4.89 -4.53 40.42
N SER A 64 -5.79 -4.29 41.36
CA SER A 64 -6.39 -2.99 41.61
C SER A 64 -5.32 -2.06 42.16
N ASN A 65 -4.97 -1.01 41.43
CA ASN A 65 -4.45 0.17 42.10
C ASN A 65 -5.15 1.44 41.61
N ASN A 66 -6.09 1.81 42.46
CA ASN A 66 -6.83 3.06 42.50
C ASN A 66 -5.84 4.18 42.87
N SER A 67 -5.65 5.15 41.98
CA SER A 67 -5.12 6.46 42.36
C SER A 67 -5.81 7.53 41.54
N ALA A 68 -6.99 7.90 42.03
CA ALA A 68 -7.60 9.18 41.75
C ALA A 68 -6.70 10.28 42.35
N GLN A 69 -5.93 10.98 41.50
CA GLN A 69 -5.39 12.28 41.84
C GLN A 69 -6.35 13.36 41.36
N THR A 70 -7.09 13.88 42.34
CA THR A 70 -7.80 15.16 42.28
C THR A 70 -6.76 16.27 42.24
N VAL A 71 -6.63 16.96 41.10
CA VAL A 71 -6.00 18.29 41.05
C VAL A 71 -7.05 19.32 40.67
N THR A 72 -7.51 20.00 41.71
CA THR A 72 -8.39 21.17 41.69
C THR A 72 -7.64 22.36 41.07
N PRO A 73 -8.34 23.32 40.42
CA PRO A 73 -7.75 24.36 39.58
C PRO A 73 -7.28 25.58 40.39
N PRO A 74 -6.21 26.28 39.96
CA PRO A 74 -5.95 27.63 40.43
C PRO A 74 -6.74 28.66 39.62
N ASP A 75 -7.75 29.21 40.29
CA ASP A 75 -8.39 30.49 40.00
C ASP A 75 -7.36 31.61 40.17
N ALA A 76 -7.05 32.36 39.11
CA ALA A 76 -6.31 33.62 39.21
C ALA A 76 -6.83 34.63 38.19
N LYS A 77 -7.64 35.54 38.74
CA LYS A 77 -8.25 36.74 38.18
C LYS A 77 -7.23 37.73 37.57
N PRO A 78 -7.64 38.58 36.59
CA PRO A 78 -6.74 39.35 35.72
C PRO A 78 -6.41 40.77 36.23
N PRO A 79 -5.30 41.38 35.76
CA PRO A 79 -5.13 42.83 35.67
C PRO A 79 -5.35 43.29 34.21
N ALA A 80 -6.35 44.11 33.95
CA ALA A 80 -6.34 45.57 34.02
C ALA A 80 -5.91 46.22 32.69
N LYS A 81 -6.90 46.89 32.09
CA LYS A 81 -6.80 47.86 31.00
C LYS A 81 -5.66 48.86 31.22
N GLU A 82 -4.85 49.05 30.20
CA GLU A 82 -4.31 50.37 29.87
C GLU A 82 -4.71 50.73 28.45
N ALA A 83 -5.43 51.84 28.36
CA ALA A 83 -5.83 52.50 27.14
C ALA A 83 -4.80 53.59 26.85
N HIS A 84 -4.22 53.62 25.65
CA HIS A 84 -3.58 54.83 25.11
C HIS A 84 -3.64 54.83 23.58
N PRO A 85 -3.54 56.02 22.95
CA PRO A 85 -4.47 56.46 21.91
C PRO A 85 -3.95 56.27 20.48
N VAL A 86 -4.92 56.28 19.56
CA VAL A 86 -4.78 56.38 18.10
C VAL A 86 -4.07 57.69 17.70
N PRO A 87 -3.17 57.65 16.70
CA PRO A 87 -3.10 58.69 15.67
C PRO A 87 -3.25 58.12 14.25
N PRO A 88 -3.51 58.99 13.25
CA PRO A 88 -4.43 58.70 12.14
C PRO A 88 -3.77 58.21 10.84
N ASP A 89 -4.62 57.61 10.03
CA ASP A 89 -4.61 57.49 8.56
C ASP A 89 -3.30 57.69 7.81
N LYS A 90 -2.75 56.57 7.33
CA LYS A 90 -2.10 56.53 6.02
C LYS A 90 -2.69 55.42 5.16
N LYS A 91 -3.59 55.85 4.28
CA LYS A 91 -4.03 55.18 3.06
C LYS A 91 -2.81 54.70 2.28
N VAL A 92 -2.58 53.40 2.29
CA VAL A 92 -1.73 52.71 1.31
C VAL A 92 -2.60 51.65 0.67
N GLU A 93 -3.18 52.02 -0.47
CA GLU A 93 -3.64 51.06 -1.46
C GLU A 93 -2.40 50.31 -1.97
N THR A 94 -2.35 49.01 -1.73
CA THR A 94 -1.50 48.12 -2.52
C THR A 94 -2.26 46.82 -2.71
N ALA A 95 -2.36 46.44 -3.98
CA ALA A 95 -3.31 45.48 -4.51
C ALA A 95 -3.31 44.14 -3.74
N SER A 96 -4.50 43.71 -3.34
CA SER A 96 -4.78 42.29 -3.15
C SER A 96 -4.63 41.59 -4.50
N ASP A 97 -3.42 41.15 -4.79
CA ASP A 97 -3.18 40.10 -5.78
C ASP A 97 -3.72 38.80 -5.17
N SER A 98 -5.03 38.59 -5.37
CA SER A 98 -5.73 37.36 -5.04
C SER A 98 -5.19 36.24 -5.91
N LYS A 99 -4.05 35.68 -5.49
CA LYS A 99 -3.53 34.42 -6.02
C LYS A 99 -4.66 33.38 -5.93
N PRO A 100 -5.09 32.77 -7.05
CA PRO A 100 -6.09 31.71 -7.01
C PRO A 100 -5.60 30.60 -6.07
N PRO A 101 -6.49 29.99 -5.26
CA PRO A 101 -6.13 28.82 -4.46
C PRO A 101 -5.52 27.78 -5.40
N ALA A 102 -4.35 27.27 -5.01
CA ALA A 102 -3.67 26.21 -5.73
C ALA A 102 -4.69 25.10 -6.04
N SER A 103 -4.94 24.90 -7.33
CA SER A 103 -5.80 23.84 -7.83
C SER A 103 -5.33 22.54 -7.19
N LYS A 104 -6.23 21.89 -6.43
CA LYS A 104 -6.03 20.52 -5.97
C LYS A 104 -5.55 19.69 -7.18
N PRO A 105 -4.52 18.85 -7.02
CA PRO A 105 -4.05 17.97 -8.08
C PRO A 105 -5.24 17.29 -8.74
N GLY A 106 -5.33 17.44 -10.06
CA GLY A 106 -6.47 17.03 -10.85
C GLY A 106 -6.87 15.60 -10.50
N THR A 107 -8.14 15.42 -10.17
CA THR A 107 -8.79 14.12 -10.03
C THR A 107 -8.75 13.43 -11.39
N SER A 108 -7.58 12.91 -11.73
CA SER A 108 -7.41 12.01 -12.85
C SER A 108 -8.27 10.81 -12.54
N GLU A 109 -9.19 10.49 -13.44
CA GLU A 109 -10.05 9.33 -13.32
C GLU A 109 -9.18 8.10 -13.04
N ILE A 110 -9.35 7.51 -11.85
CA ILE A 110 -8.57 6.35 -11.45
C ILE A 110 -9.12 5.17 -12.23
N GLU A 111 -8.29 4.61 -13.13
CA GLU A 111 -8.62 3.39 -13.87
C GLU A 111 -9.02 2.29 -12.88
N SER A 112 -10.20 1.71 -13.09
CA SER A 112 -10.69 0.60 -12.27
C SER A 112 -9.80 -0.63 -12.42
N TYR A 113 -9.68 -1.39 -11.34
CA TYR A 113 -8.88 -2.60 -11.27
C TYR A 113 -9.25 -3.63 -12.34
N ASN A 114 -8.23 -4.19 -12.97
CA ASN A 114 -8.36 -5.25 -13.96
C ASN A 114 -7.28 -6.30 -13.72
N ALA A 115 -7.65 -7.56 -13.50
CA ALA A 115 -6.70 -8.65 -13.30
C ALA A 115 -5.72 -8.84 -14.47
N LYS A 116 -6.06 -8.43 -15.70
CA LYS A 116 -5.14 -8.47 -16.84
C LYS A 116 -4.09 -7.35 -16.82
N LYS A 117 -4.37 -6.27 -16.09
CA LYS A 117 -3.49 -5.10 -15.93
C LYS A 117 -3.59 -4.60 -14.48
N PRO A 118 -3.05 -5.36 -13.51
CA PRO A 118 -3.19 -5.02 -12.10
C PRO A 118 -2.59 -3.65 -11.81
N ALA A 119 -3.36 -2.81 -11.13
CA ALA A 119 -2.94 -1.49 -10.70
C ALA A 119 -3.65 -1.15 -9.39
N LEU A 120 -2.97 -0.38 -8.53
CA LEU A 120 -3.54 0.13 -7.29
C LEU A 120 -3.47 1.66 -7.35
N MET A 121 -4.61 2.34 -7.20
CA MET A 121 -4.76 3.78 -7.46
C MET A 121 -4.36 4.17 -8.90
N GLY A 122 -4.47 3.22 -9.83
CA GLY A 122 -3.97 3.35 -11.20
C GLY A 122 -2.44 3.51 -11.29
N ILE A 123 -1.69 3.01 -10.30
CA ILE A 123 -0.24 2.82 -10.34
C ILE A 123 0.05 1.34 -10.61
N ARG A 124 0.94 1.06 -11.55
CA ARG A 124 1.40 -0.29 -11.92
C ARG A 124 2.82 -0.50 -11.41
N LEU A 125 3.23 -1.75 -11.25
CA LEU A 125 4.62 -2.09 -10.89
C LEU A 125 5.64 -1.65 -11.97
N THR A 126 5.18 -1.47 -13.21
CA THR A 126 6.02 -0.96 -14.31
C THR A 126 6.19 0.56 -14.30
N ASP A 127 5.44 1.28 -13.45
CA ASP A 127 5.52 2.74 -13.41
C ASP A 127 6.85 3.19 -12.80
N THR A 128 7.26 4.40 -13.16
CA THR A 128 8.49 5.01 -12.66
C THR A 128 8.19 6.01 -11.58
N ARG A 129 9.18 6.32 -10.74
CA ARG A 129 9.08 7.38 -9.74
C ARG A 129 8.60 8.71 -10.32
N SER A 130 9.17 9.13 -11.45
CA SER A 130 8.76 10.37 -12.10
C SER A 130 7.28 10.35 -12.52
N GLY A 131 6.77 9.20 -12.98
CA GLY A 131 5.36 9.04 -13.33
C GLY A 131 4.43 9.13 -12.13
N VAL A 132 4.83 8.54 -10.99
CA VAL A 132 4.09 8.63 -9.73
C VAL A 132 4.07 10.07 -9.21
N THR A 133 5.22 10.74 -9.12
CA THR A 133 5.33 12.14 -8.68
C THR A 133 4.54 13.08 -9.60
N GLN A 134 4.55 12.85 -10.91
CA GLN A 134 3.72 13.62 -11.85
C GLN A 134 2.22 13.47 -11.55
N LYS A 135 1.78 12.28 -11.12
CA LYS A 135 0.37 11.98 -10.87
C LYS A 135 -0.11 12.47 -9.50
N PHE A 136 0.73 12.38 -8.47
CA PHE A 136 0.33 12.64 -7.07
C PHE A 136 0.99 13.86 -6.43
N GLY A 137 1.95 14.49 -7.10
CA GLY A 137 2.72 15.61 -6.58
C GLY A 137 3.95 15.17 -5.79
N GLU A 138 4.46 16.06 -4.95
CA GLU A 138 5.62 15.78 -4.10
C GLU A 138 5.22 14.90 -2.91
N PRO A 139 6.08 13.95 -2.50
CA PRO A 139 5.83 13.11 -1.33
C PRO A 139 5.94 13.91 -0.02
N VAL A 140 5.30 13.42 1.04
CA VAL A 140 5.41 13.99 2.40
C VAL A 140 6.70 13.56 3.10
N SER A 141 7.22 12.37 2.76
CA SER A 141 8.45 11.83 3.31
C SER A 141 9.09 10.86 2.31
N GLU A 142 10.38 10.61 2.49
CA GLU A 142 11.11 9.59 1.76
C GLU A 142 12.17 8.96 2.66
N TYR A 143 12.34 7.64 2.54
CA TYR A 143 13.39 6.89 3.22
C TYR A 143 13.82 5.67 2.40
N VAL A 144 14.93 5.06 2.77
CA VAL A 144 15.41 3.82 2.17
C VAL A 144 15.15 2.68 3.15
N MET A 145 14.52 1.62 2.67
CA MET A 145 14.39 0.35 3.37
C MET A 145 15.54 -0.56 2.92
N GLU A 146 16.35 -0.98 3.88
CA GLU A 146 17.43 -1.94 3.64
C GLU A 146 16.81 -3.31 3.35
N ASP A 147 17.07 -3.84 2.16
CA ASP A 147 16.81 -5.23 1.79
C ASP A 147 18.15 -5.86 1.42
N GLU A 148 18.36 -7.12 1.81
CA GLU A 148 19.64 -7.80 1.64
C GLU A 148 20.07 -7.91 0.17
N ARG A 149 19.11 -7.92 -0.76
CA ARG A 149 19.37 -8.03 -2.19
C ARG A 149 19.36 -6.66 -2.85
N ASP A 150 18.27 -5.92 -2.67
CA ASP A 150 18.03 -4.68 -3.41
C ASP A 150 17.35 -3.62 -2.53
N PRO A 151 18.08 -2.58 -2.05
CA PRO A 151 17.50 -1.50 -1.26
C PRO A 151 16.31 -0.85 -1.94
N ILE A 152 15.26 -0.56 -1.17
CA ILE A 152 14.00 -0.01 -1.68
C ILE A 152 13.88 1.45 -1.24
N SER A 153 13.79 2.38 -2.19
CA SER A 153 13.44 3.78 -1.92
C SER A 153 11.94 3.87 -1.73
N VAL A 154 11.49 4.18 -0.51
CA VAL A 154 10.07 4.34 -0.18
C VAL A 154 9.75 5.83 -0.15
N VAL A 155 8.74 6.22 -0.93
CA VAL A 155 8.15 7.56 -0.84
C VAL A 155 6.77 7.45 -0.21
N GLU A 156 6.49 8.33 0.74
CA GLU A 156 5.19 8.39 1.41
C GLU A 156 4.39 9.59 0.91
N TYR A 157 3.09 9.36 0.76
CA TYR A 157 2.09 10.38 0.52
C TYR A 157 1.05 10.32 1.64
N GLU A 158 0.10 11.25 1.66
CA GLU A 158 -1.02 11.19 2.60
C GLU A 158 -1.87 9.93 2.37
N GLY A 159 -1.68 8.92 3.23
CA GLY A 159 -2.51 7.71 3.28
C GLY A 159 -2.05 6.54 2.40
N PHE A 160 -0.93 6.67 1.68
CA PHE A 160 -0.34 5.58 0.91
C PHE A 160 1.18 5.77 0.74
N ALA A 161 1.89 4.68 0.44
CA ALA A 161 3.32 4.67 0.17
C ALA A 161 3.62 3.88 -1.11
N VAL A 162 4.73 4.23 -1.76
CA VAL A 162 5.22 3.55 -2.96
C VAL A 162 6.70 3.23 -2.78
N GLY A 163 7.06 1.96 -2.85
CA GLY A 163 8.44 1.51 -2.88
C GLY A 163 8.95 1.42 -4.31
N PHE A 164 10.18 1.87 -4.54
CA PHE A 164 10.89 1.75 -5.82
C PHE A 164 12.16 0.94 -5.66
N ASN A 165 12.38 0.00 -6.56
CA ASN A 165 13.61 -0.77 -6.62
C ASN A 165 14.78 0.03 -7.23
N ALA A 166 15.97 -0.58 -7.28
CA ALA A 166 17.17 0.02 -7.88
C ALA A 166 16.97 0.46 -9.36
N GLY A 167 16.05 -0.20 -10.08
CA GLY A 167 15.64 0.16 -11.44
C GLY A 167 14.75 1.40 -11.54
N LYS A 168 14.41 2.04 -10.41
CA LYS A 168 13.50 3.20 -10.30
C LYS A 168 12.08 2.91 -10.79
N THR A 169 11.72 1.64 -10.80
CA THR A 169 10.36 1.14 -11.06
C THR A 169 9.69 0.77 -9.76
N VAL A 170 8.35 0.81 -9.74
CA VAL A 170 7.55 0.48 -8.56
C VAL A 170 7.76 -0.98 -8.16
N GLU A 171 8.22 -1.19 -6.94
CA GLU A 171 8.37 -2.51 -6.32
C GLU A 171 7.08 -2.89 -5.56
N PHE A 172 6.51 -1.94 -4.83
CA PHE A 172 5.23 -2.11 -4.15
C PHE A 172 4.43 -0.80 -4.03
N ILE A 173 3.12 -0.93 -3.86
CA ILE A 173 2.22 0.15 -3.45
C ILE A 173 1.47 -0.32 -2.21
N GLU A 174 1.34 0.53 -1.19
CA GLU A 174 0.59 0.24 0.03
C GLU A 174 -0.36 1.38 0.38
N ILE A 175 -1.62 1.07 0.66
CA ILE A 175 -2.64 2.01 1.14
C ILE A 175 -2.98 1.69 2.59
N THR A 176 -2.92 2.71 3.44
CA THR A 176 -3.18 2.64 4.89
C THR A 176 -4.27 3.59 5.35
N SER A 177 -4.76 4.50 4.50
CA SER A 177 -5.87 5.41 4.82
C SER A 177 -7.16 5.07 4.08
N LYS A 178 -8.28 5.17 4.81
CA LYS A 178 -9.64 5.04 4.27
C LYS A 178 -10.03 6.15 3.29
N ASP A 179 -9.33 7.28 3.34
CA ASP A 179 -9.63 8.45 2.51
C ASP A 179 -9.06 8.29 1.09
N VAL A 180 -8.20 7.30 0.88
CA VAL A 180 -7.60 6.97 -0.40
C VAL A 180 -8.51 6.03 -1.20
N ASN A 181 -8.74 6.35 -2.47
CA ASN A 181 -9.45 5.48 -3.41
C ASN A 181 -8.48 4.48 -4.05
N PRO A 182 -8.55 3.17 -3.74
CA PRO A 182 -7.63 2.19 -4.31
C PRO A 182 -7.91 1.85 -5.78
N GLY A 183 -9.04 2.29 -6.36
CA GLY A 183 -9.43 1.92 -7.72
C GLY A 183 -9.99 0.49 -7.84
N LEU A 184 -10.39 -0.13 -6.74
CA LEU A 184 -10.79 -1.54 -6.66
C LEU A 184 -12.32 -1.73 -6.75
N ASN A 185 -12.96 -1.23 -7.81
CA ASN A 185 -14.41 -1.39 -8.04
C ASN A 185 -15.30 -0.95 -6.86
N GLY A 186 -14.92 0.14 -6.18
CA GLY A 186 -15.65 0.68 -5.03
C GLY A 186 -15.19 0.15 -3.67
N LEU A 187 -14.29 -0.84 -3.64
CA LEU A 187 -13.70 -1.32 -2.39
C LEU A 187 -12.85 -0.23 -1.71
N ARG A 188 -12.89 -0.18 -0.38
CA ARG A 188 -12.21 0.78 0.50
C ARG A 188 -11.74 0.09 1.78
N LEU A 189 -10.78 0.70 2.49
CA LEU A 189 -10.42 0.26 3.84
C LEU A 189 -11.60 0.38 4.80
N GLY A 190 -11.65 -0.51 5.79
CA GLY A 190 -12.73 -0.63 6.77
C GLY A 190 -13.94 -1.45 6.29
N GLN A 191 -14.03 -1.78 5.01
CA GLN A 191 -15.07 -2.69 4.49
C GLN A 191 -14.78 -4.14 4.84
N LYS A 192 -15.80 -5.00 4.73
CA LYS A 192 -15.70 -6.41 5.13
C LYS A 192 -15.04 -7.26 4.05
N VAL A 193 -14.52 -8.42 4.45
CA VAL A 193 -14.04 -9.47 3.53
C VAL A 193 -15.06 -9.78 2.42
N LYS A 194 -16.34 -9.88 2.76
CA LYS A 194 -17.42 -10.14 1.80
C LYS A 194 -17.56 -9.04 0.73
N ASP A 195 -17.28 -7.79 1.08
CA ASP A 195 -17.30 -6.68 0.13
C ASP A 195 -16.14 -6.81 -0.87
N ALA A 196 -14.97 -7.25 -0.40
CA ALA A 196 -13.83 -7.55 -1.29
C ALA A 196 -14.16 -8.70 -2.24
N GLU A 197 -14.78 -9.78 -1.75
CA GLU A 197 -15.20 -10.90 -2.61
C GLU A 197 -16.22 -10.47 -3.68
N THR A 198 -17.10 -9.52 -3.34
CA THR A 198 -18.06 -8.96 -4.28
C THR A 198 -17.39 -8.06 -5.32
N ALA A 199 -16.42 -7.24 -4.91
CA ALA A 199 -15.76 -6.26 -5.78
C ALA A 199 -14.66 -6.86 -6.67
N LEU A 200 -13.97 -7.88 -6.18
CA LEU A 200 -12.76 -8.46 -6.79
C LEU A 200 -12.94 -9.93 -7.22
N GLY A 201 -14.02 -10.58 -6.79
CA GLY A 201 -14.23 -12.01 -6.98
C GLY A 201 -13.59 -12.85 -5.87
N LYS A 202 -13.49 -14.16 -6.11
CA LYS A 202 -12.91 -15.10 -5.15
C LYS A 202 -11.38 -14.91 -5.07
N PRO A 203 -10.80 -14.78 -3.86
CA PRO A 203 -9.34 -14.72 -3.70
C PRO A 203 -8.69 -16.09 -3.95
N ASP A 204 -7.43 -16.08 -4.38
CA ASP A 204 -6.58 -17.26 -4.54
C ASP A 204 -6.16 -17.84 -3.18
N THR A 205 -5.99 -16.97 -2.18
CA THR A 205 -5.73 -17.37 -0.79
C THR A 205 -6.65 -16.58 0.13
N ASN A 206 -7.34 -17.28 1.03
CA ASN A 206 -8.20 -16.67 2.05
C ASN A 206 -7.80 -17.24 3.42
N THR A 207 -7.30 -16.38 4.28
CA THR A 207 -7.01 -16.69 5.68
C THR A 207 -7.71 -15.66 6.56
N ASN A 208 -7.81 -15.93 7.87
CA ASN A 208 -8.39 -14.98 8.83
C ASN A 208 -7.64 -13.64 8.91
N PHE A 209 -6.39 -13.57 8.40
CA PHE A 209 -5.53 -12.39 8.49
C PHE A 209 -5.31 -11.69 7.16
N ALA A 210 -5.56 -12.36 6.03
CA ALA A 210 -5.30 -11.79 4.72
C ALA A 210 -6.03 -12.52 3.59
N LEU A 211 -6.37 -11.75 2.56
CA LEU A 211 -6.81 -12.23 1.25
C LEU A 211 -5.72 -11.93 0.22
N HIS A 212 -5.42 -12.88 -0.66
CA HIS A 212 -4.51 -12.68 -1.79
C HIS A 212 -5.23 -12.90 -3.12
N TYR A 213 -5.05 -11.97 -4.04
CA TYR A 213 -5.49 -12.05 -5.42
C TYR A 213 -4.27 -12.02 -6.35
N LYS A 214 -4.02 -13.12 -7.05
CA LYS A 214 -2.91 -13.29 -7.97
C LYS A 214 -3.37 -12.94 -9.37
N ALA A 215 -2.65 -12.04 -10.01
CA ALA A 215 -3.00 -11.58 -11.35
C ALA A 215 -1.78 -11.00 -12.05
N GLY A 216 -1.53 -11.38 -13.31
CA GLY A 216 -0.49 -10.75 -14.14
C GLY A 216 0.92 -10.76 -13.55
N GLY A 217 1.28 -11.76 -12.73
CA GLY A 217 2.57 -11.80 -12.03
C GLY A 217 2.66 -10.84 -10.84
N THR A 218 1.52 -10.42 -10.30
CA THR A 218 1.41 -9.57 -9.11
C THR A 218 0.53 -10.24 -8.06
N ILE A 219 0.70 -9.84 -6.81
CA ILE A 219 -0.18 -10.16 -5.70
C ILE A 219 -0.81 -8.86 -5.19
N LEU A 220 -2.14 -8.79 -5.25
CA LEU A 220 -2.92 -7.83 -4.48
C LEU A 220 -3.29 -8.47 -3.14
N LYS A 221 -2.68 -7.99 -2.06
CA LYS A 221 -2.92 -8.44 -0.68
C LYS A 221 -3.82 -7.47 0.05
N LEU A 222 -4.83 -8.00 0.73
CA LEU A 222 -5.67 -7.25 1.66
C LEU A 222 -5.43 -7.82 3.05
N ASP A 223 -4.89 -7.01 3.96
CA ASP A 223 -4.71 -7.41 5.35
C ASP A 223 -6.04 -7.22 6.10
N VAL A 224 -6.42 -8.21 6.89
CA VAL A 224 -7.74 -8.34 7.52
C VAL A 224 -7.58 -8.37 9.03
N ASP A 225 -8.40 -7.59 9.74
CA ASP A 225 -8.59 -7.77 11.17
C ASP A 225 -9.43 -9.03 11.42
N PRO A 226 -8.89 -10.08 12.09
CA PRO A 226 -9.58 -11.35 12.26
C PRO A 226 -10.79 -11.28 13.20
N LYS A 227 -10.94 -10.21 14.00
CA LYS A 227 -12.06 -10.05 14.93
C LYS A 227 -13.25 -9.38 14.26
N THR A 228 -12.97 -8.36 13.47
CA THR A 228 -14.01 -7.55 12.82
C THR A 228 -14.22 -7.97 11.37
N GLU A 229 -13.33 -8.77 10.77
CA GLU A 229 -13.31 -9.10 9.35
C GLU A 229 -13.24 -7.85 8.45
N THR A 230 -12.63 -6.77 8.94
CA THR A 230 -12.46 -5.52 8.18
C THR A 230 -11.08 -5.45 7.54
N ILE A 231 -11.02 -4.88 6.34
CA ILE A 231 -9.79 -4.65 5.58
C ILE A 231 -9.03 -3.46 6.20
N GLN A 232 -7.80 -3.69 6.64
CA GLN A 232 -6.97 -2.69 7.34
C GLN A 232 -5.93 -2.04 6.43
N SER A 233 -5.40 -2.79 5.45
CA SER A 233 -4.46 -2.29 4.46
C SER A 233 -4.61 -3.05 3.15
N ILE A 234 -4.21 -2.39 2.06
CA ILE A 234 -4.22 -2.96 0.71
C ILE A 234 -2.83 -2.75 0.10
N LYS A 235 -2.20 -3.82 -0.37
CA LYS A 235 -0.85 -3.79 -0.96
C LYS A 235 -0.83 -4.47 -2.32
N LEU A 236 -0.06 -3.92 -3.26
CA LEU A 236 0.24 -4.53 -4.55
C LEU A 236 1.75 -4.70 -4.68
N PHE A 237 2.22 -5.91 -4.99
CA PHE A 237 3.64 -6.23 -5.17
C PHE A 237 3.81 -7.36 -6.19
N ALA A 238 5.04 -7.60 -6.65
CA ALA A 238 5.35 -8.67 -7.60
C ALA A 238 5.11 -10.06 -6.98
N ASP A 239 4.57 -11.01 -7.75
CA ASP A 239 4.53 -12.42 -7.35
C ASP A 239 5.96 -12.97 -7.46
N ALA A 240 6.56 -13.34 -6.33
CA ALA A 240 7.88 -13.95 -6.32
C ALA A 240 7.83 -15.24 -7.16
N LYS A 241 8.66 -15.29 -8.21
CA LYS A 241 8.81 -16.47 -9.06
C LYS A 241 9.62 -17.56 -8.37
#